data_AF-A0A0F9Q8S3-F1
#
_entry.id   AF-A0A0F9Q8S3-F1
#
_cell.length_a   1.000
_cell.length_b   1.000
_cell.length_c   1.000
_cell.angle_alpha   90.00
_cell.angle_beta   90.00
_cell.angle_gamma   90.00
#
_symmetry.space_group_name_H-M   'P 1'
#
loop_
_entity.id
_entity.type
_entity.pdbx_description
1 polymer ?
#
loop_
_entity_poly.entity_id
_entity_poly.type
_entity_poly.pdbx_seq_one_letter_code
_entity_poly.pdbx_strand_id
1 'polypeptide(L)'
;MRTITSTVAVVDDQRTEADKAATVCFVVATDGFMSGWGQAPGRSIFAVPCRSWEESSTVTDNMNHRSEMKRVRLVGLDWRPRLLKGDHLSIRAMDDCERFYTPGGFACDH
;
A
#
# COMPACT_ATOMS: atom_id res chain seq x y z
N MET A 1 27.03 -7.04 -14.82
CA MET A 1 25.57 -7.04 -14.70
C MET A 1 25.14 -5.58 -14.51
N ARG A 2 24.55 -4.94 -15.53
CA ARG A 2 24.15 -3.52 -15.47
C ARG A 2 22.70 -3.48 -14.97
N THR A 3 22.49 -3.05 -13.73
CA THR A 3 21.16 -2.78 -13.20
C THR A 3 20.55 -1.62 -13.99
N ILE A 4 19.43 -1.90 -14.66
CA ILE A 4 18.62 -0.87 -15.32
C ILE A 4 17.95 -0.08 -14.19
N THR A 5 18.58 1.02 -13.79
CA THR A 5 18.01 1.97 -12.84
C THR A 5 16.77 2.58 -13.48
N SER A 6 15.58 2.09 -13.10
CA SER A 6 14.31 2.58 -13.63
C SER A 6 14.23 4.10 -13.47
N THR A 7 14.10 4.81 -14.58
CA THR A 7 14.20 6.28 -14.67
C THR A 7 12.89 6.99 -14.34
N VAL A 8 11.81 6.25 -14.06
CA VAL A 8 10.45 6.74 -13.82
C VAL A 8 9.89 6.09 -12.55
N ALA A 9 8.94 6.75 -11.89
CA ALA A 9 8.16 6.11 -10.83
C ALA A 9 7.45 4.85 -11.37
N VAL A 10 7.42 3.79 -10.58
CA VAL A 10 6.77 2.52 -10.95
C VAL A 10 5.45 2.41 -10.21
N VAL A 11 4.39 2.09 -10.93
CA VAL A 11 3.07 1.75 -10.37
C VAL A 11 2.79 0.29 -10.69
N ASP A 12 2.65 -0.52 -9.67
CA ASP A 12 2.32 -1.93 -9.73
C ASP A 12 0.91 -2.12 -9.13
N ASP A 13 -0.10 -2.21 -9.99
CA ASP A 13 -1.50 -2.44 -9.59
C ASP A 13 -1.86 -3.90 -9.79
N GLN A 14 -1.91 -4.63 -8.68
CA GLN A 14 -2.15 -6.08 -8.65
C GLN A 14 -3.63 -6.44 -8.46
N ARG A 15 -4.52 -5.45 -8.41
CA ARG A 15 -5.96 -5.69 -8.23
C ARG A 15 -6.57 -6.36 -9.46
N THR A 16 -7.51 -7.26 -9.23
CA THR A 16 -8.37 -7.79 -10.29
C THR A 16 -9.33 -6.71 -10.80
N GLU A 17 -9.91 -6.90 -11.99
CA GLU A 17 -10.92 -5.94 -12.51
C GLU A 17 -12.15 -5.85 -11.60
N ALA A 18 -12.55 -6.95 -10.96
CA ALA A 18 -13.62 -6.96 -9.97
C ALA A 18 -13.26 -6.12 -8.74
N ASP A 19 -12.03 -6.25 -8.22
CA ASP A 19 -11.56 -5.45 -7.10
C ASP A 19 -11.47 -3.97 -7.45
N LYS A 20 -11.00 -3.64 -8.67
CA LYS A 20 -10.96 -2.25 -9.15
C LYS A 20 -12.35 -1.63 -9.15
N ALA A 21 -13.36 -2.35 -9.63
CA ALA A 21 -14.74 -1.88 -9.63
C ALA A 21 -15.35 -1.76 -8.23
N ALA A 22 -14.96 -2.62 -7.30
CA ALA A 22 -15.46 -2.63 -5.92
C ALA A 22 -14.70 -1.69 -4.97
N THR A 23 -13.51 -1.21 -5.35
CA THR A 23 -12.70 -0.33 -4.50
C THR A 23 -13.40 1.03 -4.34
N VAL A 24 -13.56 1.48 -3.09
CA VAL A 24 -14.15 2.79 -2.74
C VAL A 24 -13.10 3.76 -2.19
N CYS A 25 -12.03 3.25 -1.58
CA CYS A 25 -10.92 4.05 -1.06
C CYS A 25 -9.65 3.21 -0.95
N PHE A 26 -8.54 3.85 -0.58
CA PHE A 26 -7.29 3.15 -0.27
C PHE A 26 -6.77 3.58 1.09
N VAL A 27 -6.17 2.64 1.81
CA VAL A 27 -5.27 2.95 2.91
C VAL A 27 -3.85 2.86 2.38
N VAL A 28 -3.08 3.93 2.54
CA VAL A 28 -1.74 4.05 1.98
C VAL A 28 -0.71 4.36 3.04
N ALA A 29 0.46 3.75 2.93
CA ALA A 29 1.62 4.00 3.78
C ALA A 29 2.90 4.06 2.96
N THR A 30 3.94 4.59 3.56
CA THR A 30 5.32 4.41 3.11
C THR A 30 5.90 3.21 3.83
N ASP A 31 6.25 2.17 3.08
CA ASP A 31 6.94 1.01 3.61
C ASP A 31 8.43 1.34 3.77
N GLY A 32 8.86 1.53 5.01
CA GLY A 32 10.24 1.85 5.35
C GLY A 32 11.22 0.68 5.11
N PHE A 33 10.74 -0.57 5.18
CA PHE A 33 11.57 -1.75 4.98
C PHE A 33 11.96 -1.92 3.51
N MET A 34 11.02 -1.67 2.59
CA MET A 34 11.23 -1.79 1.15
C MET A 34 11.77 -0.51 0.48
N SER A 35 11.79 0.63 1.19
CA SER A 35 12.34 1.88 0.66
C SER A 35 13.87 1.82 0.52
N GLY A 36 14.41 2.33 -0.60
CA GLY A 36 15.84 2.26 -0.93
C GLY A 36 16.30 0.91 -1.50
N TRP A 37 15.39 -0.04 -1.72
CA TRP A 37 15.69 -1.39 -2.20
C TRP A 37 14.96 -1.74 -3.51
N GLY A 38 15.60 -2.53 -4.37
CA GLY A 38 15.00 -3.07 -5.59
C GLY A 38 14.45 -2.00 -6.55
N GLN A 39 13.15 -2.10 -6.88
CA GLN A 39 12.44 -1.15 -7.75
C GLN A 39 12.08 0.18 -7.06
N ALA A 40 12.37 0.32 -5.76
CA ALA A 40 12.09 1.50 -4.96
C ALA A 40 13.38 2.18 -4.46
N PRO A 41 14.29 2.68 -5.34
CA PRO A 41 15.47 3.42 -4.89
C PRO A 41 15.11 4.71 -4.15
N GLY A 42 13.88 5.22 -4.32
CA GLY A 42 13.25 6.25 -3.50
C GLY A 42 12.36 5.65 -2.42
N ARG A 43 11.08 6.03 -2.41
CA ARG A 43 10.09 5.54 -1.44
C ARG A 43 9.36 4.32 -1.99
N SER A 44 9.16 3.31 -1.14
CA SER A 44 8.15 2.29 -1.37
C SER A 44 6.83 2.75 -0.74
N ILE A 45 5.80 2.90 -1.57
CA ILE A 45 4.45 3.27 -1.15
C ILE A 45 3.59 2.04 -1.29
N PHE A 46 2.99 1.63 -0.18
CA PHE A 46 2.11 0.48 -0.09
C PHE A 46 0.67 0.96 -0.02
N ALA A 47 -0.19 0.43 -0.87
CA ALA A 47 -1.61 0.78 -0.94
C ALA A 47 -2.48 -0.48 -0.87
N VAL A 48 -3.43 -0.46 0.07
CA VAL A 48 -4.42 -1.51 0.27
C VAL A 48 -5.78 -0.96 -0.18
N PRO A 49 -6.45 -1.58 -1.18
CA PRO A 49 -7.79 -1.17 -1.58
C PRO A 49 -8.80 -1.53 -0.49
N CYS A 50 -9.84 -0.72 -0.33
CA CYS A 50 -10.92 -0.96 0.62
C CYS A 50 -12.28 -0.85 -0.07
N ARG A 51 -13.18 -1.80 0.19
CA ARG A 51 -14.55 -1.80 -0.39
C ARG A 51 -15.56 -1.03 0.45
N SER A 52 -15.21 -0.69 1.69
CA SER A 52 -16.05 0.12 2.58
C SER A 52 -15.21 0.99 3.52
N TRP A 53 -15.86 1.95 4.18
CA TRP A 53 -15.23 2.80 5.20
C TRP A 53 -14.93 2.05 6.50
N GLU A 54 -15.71 1.02 6.83
CA GLU A 54 -15.46 0.16 7.99
C GLU A 54 -14.20 -0.69 7.79
N GLU A 55 -14.07 -1.27 6.59
CA GLU A 55 -12.88 -2.00 6.17
C GLU A 55 -11.64 -1.12 6.21
N SER A 56 -11.74 0.14 5.77
CA SER A 56 -10.60 1.06 5.80
C SER A 56 -10.17 1.44 7.21
N SER A 57 -11.07 1.46 8.19
CA SER A 57 -10.72 1.60 9.62
C SER A 57 -9.87 0.42 10.08
N THR A 58 -10.32 -0.80 9.83
CA THR A 58 -9.61 -2.03 10.21
C THR A 58 -8.23 -2.10 9.58
N VAL A 59 -8.14 -1.80 8.28
CA VAL A 59 -6.87 -1.77 7.54
C VAL A 59 -5.95 -0.69 8.09
N THR A 60 -6.47 0.49 8.41
CA THR A 60 -5.69 1.60 8.99
C THR A 60 -5.11 1.20 10.33
N ASP A 61 -5.90 0.62 11.22
CA ASP A 61 -5.47 0.17 12.55
C ASP A 61 -4.38 -0.91 12.45
N ASN A 62 -4.63 -1.94 11.64
CA ASN A 62 -3.67 -3.00 11.37
C ASN A 62 -2.36 -2.48 10.76
N MET A 63 -2.44 -1.51 9.85
CA MET A 63 -1.26 -0.91 9.24
C MET A 63 -0.48 -0.04 10.24
N ASN A 64 -1.15 0.65 11.16
CA ASN A 64 -0.50 1.42 12.23
C ASN A 64 0.23 0.53 13.25
N HIS A 65 -0.22 -0.71 13.47
CA HIS A 65 0.49 -1.66 14.32
C HIS A 65 1.79 -2.19 13.69
N ARG A 66 1.99 -2.00 12.39
CA ARG A 66 3.22 -2.39 11.68
C ARG A 66 4.25 -1.26 11.75
N SER A 67 5.29 -1.45 12.55
CA SER A 67 6.30 -0.42 12.84
C SER A 67 7.06 0.09 11.62
N GLU A 68 7.15 -0.69 10.55
CA GLU A 68 7.79 -0.35 9.27
C GLU A 68 6.91 0.52 8.37
N MET A 69 5.59 0.51 8.57
CA MET A 69 4.62 1.29 7.81
C MET A 69 4.52 2.70 8.39
N LYS A 70 4.94 3.69 7.59
CA LYS A 70 4.98 5.10 8.00
C LYS A 70 3.96 5.93 7.25
N ARG A 71 3.48 7.02 7.86
CA ARG A 71 2.55 7.98 7.22
C ARG A 71 1.28 7.31 6.68
N VAL A 72 0.75 6.37 7.46
CA VAL A 72 -0.53 5.69 7.19
C VAL A 72 -1.63 6.74 7.05
N ARG A 73 -2.41 6.67 5.98
CA ARG A 73 -3.52 7.59 5.72
C ARG A 73 -4.55 6.97 4.79
N LEU A 74 -5.80 7.37 4.99
CA LEU A 74 -6.93 7.05 4.13
C LEU A 74 -7.02 8.06 2.99
N VAL A 75 -7.25 7.57 1.77
CA VAL A 75 -7.37 8.39 0.56
C VAL A 75 -8.53 7.90 -0.31
N GLY A 76 -9.22 8.84 -0.99
CA GLY A 76 -10.32 8.53 -1.92
C GLY A 76 -9.86 8.02 -3.29
N LEU A 77 -10.80 7.65 -4.15
CA LEU A 77 -10.52 7.18 -5.54
C LEU A 77 -9.96 8.26 -6.47
N ASP A 78 -10.27 9.51 -6.18
CA ASP A 78 -9.73 10.67 -6.89
C ASP A 78 -8.28 10.97 -6.51
N TRP A 79 -7.72 10.25 -5.53
CA TRP A 79 -6.33 10.40 -5.14
C TRP A 79 -5.39 10.19 -6.33
N ARG A 80 -4.46 11.13 -6.46
CA ARG A 80 -3.37 11.07 -7.44
C ARG A 80 -2.05 11.10 -6.68
N PRO A 81 -1.35 9.96 -6.54
CA PRO A 81 -0.07 9.92 -5.85
C PRO A 81 0.94 10.81 -6.57
N ARG A 82 1.55 11.76 -5.85
CA ARG A 82 2.69 12.52 -6.35
C ARG A 82 3.95 11.67 -6.20
N LEU A 83 4.18 10.79 -7.17
CA LEU A 83 5.34 9.93 -7.22
C LEU A 83 6.54 10.68 -7.79
N LEU A 84 7.68 10.55 -7.12
CA LEU A 84 8.96 11.08 -7.59
C LEU A 84 9.72 9.98 -8.35
N LYS A 85 10.75 10.40 -9.08
CA LYS A 85 11.66 9.45 -9.75
C LYS A 85 12.24 8.46 -8.72
N GLY A 86 12.10 7.17 -9.00
CA GLY A 86 12.57 6.11 -8.13
C GLY A 86 11.60 5.70 -7.03
N ASP A 87 10.44 6.37 -6.90
CA ASP A 87 9.36 5.86 -6.06
C ASP A 87 8.70 4.64 -6.71
N HIS A 88 8.25 3.72 -5.87
CA HIS A 88 7.46 2.57 -6.26
C HIS A 88 6.13 2.61 -5.50
N LEU A 89 5.02 2.57 -6.21
CA LEU A 89 3.69 2.38 -5.65
C LEU A 89 3.24 0.95 -5.94
N SER A 90 3.01 0.17 -4.89
CA SER A 90 2.39 -1.15 -4.99
C SER A 90 0.97 -1.08 -4.45
N ILE A 91 -0.01 -1.33 -5.32
CA ILE A 91 -1.41 -1.52 -4.97
C ILE A 91 -1.66 -3.03 -4.95
N ARG A 92 -1.90 -3.58 -3.77
CA ARG A 92 -2.00 -5.04 -3.60
C ARG A 92 -3.36 -5.58 -3.96
N ALA A 93 -3.39 -6.82 -4.42
CA ALA A 93 -4.60 -7.62 -4.47
C ALA A 93 -5.14 -7.83 -3.05
N MET A 94 -6.47 -7.91 -2.92
CA MET A 94 -7.10 -8.09 -1.60
C MET A 94 -6.73 -9.44 -0.98
N ASP A 95 -6.67 -10.50 -1.78
CA ASP A 95 -6.33 -11.86 -1.33
C ASP A 95 -4.91 -11.93 -0.75
N ASP A 96 -3.98 -11.13 -1.26
CA ASP A 96 -2.61 -11.03 -0.73
C ASP A 96 -2.52 -10.25 0.59
N CYS A 97 -3.58 -9.54 0.96
CA CYS A 97 -3.65 -8.65 2.11
C CYS A 97 -4.71 -9.06 3.13
N GLU A 98 -5.20 -10.31 3.09
CA GLU A 98 -6.30 -10.81 3.95
C GLU A 98 -6.13 -10.41 5.43
N ARG A 99 -4.92 -10.53 5.96
CA ARG A 99 -4.61 -10.20 7.35
C ARG A 99 -4.83 -8.74 7.71
N PHE A 100 -4.70 -7.81 6.76
CA PHE A 100 -5.00 -6.38 6.99
C PHE A 100 -6.50 -6.12 7.18
N TYR A 101 -7.35 -6.99 6.65
CA TYR A 101 -8.81 -6.88 6.77
C TYR A 101 -9.35 -7.59 8.02
N THR A 102 -8.51 -8.34 8.73
CA THR A 102 -8.90 -9.05 9.96
C THR A 102 -8.72 -8.14 11.18
N PRO A 103 -9.77 -7.82 11.96
CA PRO A 103 -9.62 -7.02 13.18
C PRO A 103 -8.57 -7.59 14.12
N GLY A 104 -7.62 -6.76 14.55
CA GLY A 104 -6.52 -7.20 15.42
C GLY A 104 -5.50 -8.12 14.74
N GLY A 105 -5.52 -8.25 13.41
CA GLY A 105 -4.61 -9.12 12.67
C GLY A 105 -3.12 -8.83 12.93
N PHE A 106 -2.79 -7.61 13.35
CA PHE A 106 -1.44 -7.19 13.73
C PHE A 106 -1.34 -6.63 15.16
N ALA A 107 -2.38 -6.78 15.98
CA ALA A 107 -2.28 -6.40 17.39
C ALA A 107 -1.20 -7.27 18.07
N CYS A 108 -0.32 -6.65 18.84
CA CYS A 108 0.57 -7.39 19.72
C CYS A 108 -0.28 -7.98 20.85
N ASP A 109 -0.34 -9.31 20.95
CA ASP A 109 -0.76 -9.98 22.18
C ASP A 109 0.23 -9.55 23.27
N HIS A 110 -0.19 -8.65 24.15
CA HIS A 110 0.54 -8.24 25.34
C HIS A 110 0.26 -9.20 26.50
#